data_AF-A0A4Q5UVW0-F1
#
_entry.id   AF-A0A4Q5UVW0-F1
#
_cell.length_a   1.000
_cell.length_b   1.000
_cell.length_c   1.000
_cell.angle_alpha   90.00
_cell.angle_beta   90.00
_cell.angle_gamma   90.00
#
_symmetry.space_group_name_H-M   'P 1'
#
loop_
_entity.id
_entity.type
_entity.pdbx_description
1 polymer ?
#
loop_
_entity_poly.entity_id
_entity_poly.type
_entity_poly.pdbx_seq_one_letter_code
_entity_poly.pdbx_strand_id
1 'polypeptide(L)'
;VPSLLSMPYLGSVPANDPVYINTRKFLLSGSNPYFFKGKYAEGIGGPHVALDMIWPLSIVMRGLTSNSEEEIKNCLQMLINTHGDTGFMHESFHKNDPKNFTRSWFAWANTIFGEFVLQVQDKMPHLLKSI
;
A
#
# COMPACT_ATOMS: atom_id res chain seq x y z
N VAL A 1 -9.25 4.51 2.93
CA VAL A 1 -9.48 4.01 4.30
C VAL A 1 -10.67 4.80 4.85
N PRO A 2 -11.73 4.15 5.32
CA PRO A 2 -11.92 2.69 5.40
C PRO A 2 -11.93 2.01 4.02
N SER A 3 -11.43 0.78 3.94
CA SER A 3 -11.54 -0.13 2.80
C SER A 3 -11.62 -1.59 3.30
N LEU A 4 -12.03 -2.52 2.44
CA LEU A 4 -12.04 -3.95 2.78
C LEU A 4 -10.64 -4.46 3.18
N LEU A 5 -9.58 -3.91 2.57
CA LEU A 5 -8.19 -4.26 2.90
C LEU A 5 -7.80 -3.74 4.29
N SER A 6 -8.33 -2.60 4.72
CA SER A 6 -7.96 -1.96 5.99
C SER A 6 -8.79 -2.43 7.19
N MET A 7 -9.69 -3.42 7.04
CA MET A 7 -10.58 -3.84 8.13
C MET A 7 -9.82 -4.32 9.39
N PRO A 8 -8.73 -5.11 9.29
CA PRO A 8 -7.96 -5.47 10.48
C PRO A 8 -7.17 -4.31 11.08
N TYR A 9 -6.67 -3.39 10.25
CA TYR A 9 -6.01 -2.18 10.72
C TYR A 9 -6.94 -1.33 11.58
N LEU A 10 -8.22 -1.22 11.19
CA LEU A 10 -9.25 -0.50 11.95
C LEU A 10 -9.85 -1.32 13.10
N GLY A 11 -9.35 -2.53 13.38
CA GLY A 11 -9.89 -3.41 14.42
C GLY A 11 -11.32 -3.89 14.17
N SER A 12 -11.85 -3.75 12.95
CA SER A 12 -13.24 -4.10 12.62
C SER A 12 -13.43 -5.59 12.36
N VAL A 13 -12.38 -6.28 11.89
CA VAL A 13 -12.36 -7.73 11.63
C VAL A 13 -10.99 -8.29 12.04
N PRO A 14 -10.89 -9.46 12.67
CA PRO A 14 -9.59 -10.09 12.96
C PRO A 14 -8.78 -10.37 11.69
N ALA A 15 -7.45 -10.18 11.76
CA ALA A 15 -6.57 -10.44 10.61
C ALA A 15 -6.55 -11.91 10.14
N ASN A 16 -6.94 -12.84 11.02
CA ASN A 16 -7.04 -14.27 10.75
C ASN A 16 -8.45 -14.74 10.37
N ASP A 17 -9.41 -13.82 10.20
CA ASP A 17 -10.75 -14.17 9.74
C ASP A 17 -10.67 -14.79 8.32
N PRO A 18 -11.23 -15.99 8.10
CA PRO A 18 -11.13 -16.69 6.81
C PRO A 18 -11.83 -15.94 5.67
N VAL A 19 -12.92 -15.22 5.95
CA VAL A 19 -13.61 -14.37 4.96
C VAL A 19 -12.70 -13.20 4.59
N TYR A 20 -12.10 -12.51 5.57
CA TYR A 20 -11.14 -11.44 5.30
C TYR A 20 -9.95 -11.93 4.48
N ILE A 21 -9.38 -13.09 4.80
CA ILE A 21 -8.25 -13.66 4.04
C ILE A 21 -8.64 -13.90 2.57
N ASN A 22 -9.84 -14.44 2.32
CA ASN A 22 -10.35 -14.63 0.96
C ASN A 22 -10.60 -13.30 0.25
N THR A 23 -11.18 -12.32 0.95
CA THR A 23 -11.39 -10.96 0.43
C THR A 23 -10.05 -10.29 0.10
N ARG A 24 -9.04 -10.39 0.96
CA ARG A 24 -7.69 -9.85 0.72
C ARG A 24 -7.08 -10.43 -0.56
N LYS A 25 -7.18 -11.75 -0.77
CA LYS A 25 -6.71 -12.41 -2.00
C LYS A 25 -7.41 -11.86 -3.23
N PHE A 26 -8.74 -11.70 -3.19
CA PHE A 26 -9.51 -11.11 -4.29
C PHE A 26 -9.08 -9.66 -4.58
N LEU A 27 -8.96 -8.82 -3.55
CA LEU A 27 -8.61 -7.40 -3.68
C LEU A 27 -7.22 -7.17 -4.29
N LEU A 28 -6.28 -8.08 -4.01
CA LEU A 28 -4.89 -8.03 -4.47
C LEU A 28 -4.67 -8.92 -5.71
N SER A 29 -5.69 -9.04 -6.57
CA SER A 29 -5.65 -9.86 -7.78
C SER A 29 -6.25 -9.12 -8.97
N GLY A 30 -5.99 -9.61 -10.18
CA GLY A 30 -6.60 -9.08 -11.41
C GLY A 30 -8.13 -9.25 -11.49
N SER A 31 -8.76 -9.94 -10.54
CA SER A 31 -10.23 -10.00 -10.43
C SER A 31 -10.83 -8.73 -9.82
N ASN A 32 -10.05 -7.93 -9.10
CA ASN A 32 -10.46 -6.61 -8.65
C ASN A 32 -10.24 -5.61 -9.81
N PRO A 33 -11.29 -4.94 -10.34
CA PRO A 33 -11.16 -4.04 -11.48
C PRO A 33 -10.29 -2.81 -11.20
N TYR A 34 -10.02 -2.51 -9.93
CA TYR A 34 -9.15 -1.40 -9.51
C TYR A 34 -7.81 -1.86 -8.96
N PHE A 35 -7.46 -3.15 -9.11
CA PHE A 35 -6.10 -3.62 -8.87
C PHE A 35 -5.29 -3.46 -10.14
N PHE A 36 -4.17 -2.75 -10.03
CA PHE A 36 -3.27 -2.49 -11.15
C PHE A 36 -1.90 -3.06 -10.83
N LYS A 37 -1.26 -3.64 -11.85
CA LYS A 37 0.10 -4.16 -11.79
C LYS A 37 0.89 -3.58 -12.97
N GLY A 38 1.98 -2.90 -12.65
CA GLY A 38 2.87 -2.29 -13.64
C GLY A 38 4.33 -2.59 -13.36
N LYS A 39 5.20 -1.82 -14.01
CA LYS A 39 6.66 -1.97 -13.93
C LYS A 39 7.20 -1.70 -12.53
N TYR A 40 6.67 -0.70 -11.83
CA TYR A 40 7.27 -0.21 -10.57
C TYR A 40 6.56 -0.73 -9.32
N ALA A 41 5.26 -1.01 -9.42
CA ALA A 41 4.47 -1.50 -8.30
C ALA A 41 3.19 -2.21 -8.77
N GLU A 42 2.56 -2.89 -7.82
CA GLU A 42 1.19 -3.33 -7.90
C GLU A 42 0.41 -2.84 -6.68
N GLY A 43 -0.87 -2.54 -6.86
CA GLY A 43 -1.70 -2.00 -5.79
C GLY A 43 -3.10 -1.63 -6.26
N ILE A 44 -3.87 -1.05 -5.34
CA ILE A 44 -5.27 -0.71 -5.57
C ILE A 44 -5.40 0.80 -5.78
N GLY A 45 -6.17 1.19 -6.79
CA GLY A 45 -6.63 2.56 -7.01
C GLY A 45 -8.14 2.69 -6.80
N GLY A 46 -8.80 3.41 -7.70
CA GLY A 46 -10.25 3.58 -7.69
C GLY A 46 -10.72 4.49 -8.82
N PRO A 47 -12.03 4.71 -8.96
CA PRO A 47 -12.60 5.52 -10.03
C PRO A 47 -12.36 7.03 -9.86
N HIS A 48 -11.77 7.47 -8.75
CA HIS A 48 -11.63 8.89 -8.41
C HIS A 48 -10.59 9.65 -9.26
N VAL A 49 -9.54 8.97 -9.72
CA VAL A 49 -8.43 9.61 -10.45
C VAL A 49 -8.48 9.21 -11.92
N ALA A 50 -7.84 8.10 -12.28
CA ALA A 50 -7.84 7.50 -13.60
C ALA A 50 -7.51 6.01 -13.47
N LEU A 51 -7.75 5.24 -14.53
CA LEU A 51 -7.25 3.86 -14.61
C LEU A 51 -5.72 3.84 -14.53
N ASP A 52 -5.17 2.71 -14.08
CA ASP A 52 -3.72 2.48 -13.91
C ASP A 52 -3.02 3.36 -12.85
N MET A 53 -3.77 4.15 -12.09
CA MET A 53 -3.27 4.95 -10.97
C MET A 53 -3.37 4.16 -9.66
N ILE A 54 -2.22 3.78 -9.08
CA ILE A 54 -2.13 3.06 -7.81
C ILE A 54 -2.07 4.07 -6.67
N TRP A 55 -2.80 3.82 -5.58
CA TRP A 55 -2.73 4.66 -4.37
C TRP A 55 -1.68 4.12 -3.40
N PRO A 56 -0.67 4.92 -2.98
CA PRO A 56 0.29 4.50 -1.95
C PRO A 56 -0.37 3.97 -0.68
N LEU A 57 -1.50 4.55 -0.28
CA LEU A 57 -2.28 4.09 0.88
C LEU A 57 -2.73 2.62 0.75
N SER A 58 -3.00 2.11 -0.45
CA SER A 58 -3.34 0.70 -0.62
C SER A 58 -2.16 -0.22 -0.32
N ILE A 59 -0.94 0.19 -0.68
CA ILE A 59 0.30 -0.55 -0.44
C ILE A 59 0.66 -0.47 1.05
N VAL A 60 0.52 0.70 1.67
CA VAL A 60 0.71 0.86 3.12
C VAL A 60 -0.28 -0.02 3.89
N MET A 61 -1.56 -0.02 3.52
CA MET A 61 -2.56 -0.89 4.15
C MET A 61 -2.26 -2.38 3.92
N ARG A 62 -1.78 -2.76 2.73
CA ARG A 62 -1.32 -4.13 2.45
C ARG A 62 -0.22 -4.54 3.42
N GLY A 63 0.78 -3.69 3.64
CA GLY A 63 1.86 -3.94 4.59
C GLY A 63 1.39 -4.01 6.05
N LEU A 64 0.63 -3.02 6.52
CA LEU A 64 0.13 -2.94 7.90
C LEU A 64 -0.77 -4.11 8.31
N THR A 65 -1.41 -4.77 7.33
CA THR A 65 -2.32 -5.90 7.56
C THR A 65 -1.73 -7.24 7.09
N SER A 66 -0.42 -7.31 6.88
CA SER A 66 0.29 -8.54 6.54
C SER A 66 0.96 -9.18 7.76
N ASN A 67 1.10 -10.51 7.71
CA ASN A 67 1.92 -11.30 8.63
C ASN A 67 3.17 -11.90 7.93
N SER A 68 3.42 -11.53 6.66
CA SER A 68 4.58 -12.00 5.91
C SER A 68 5.65 -10.91 5.86
N GLU A 69 6.82 -11.18 6.44
CA GLU A 69 7.96 -10.26 6.38
C GLU A 69 8.36 -9.92 4.93
N GLU A 70 8.26 -10.89 4.02
CA GLU A 70 8.53 -10.69 2.59
C GLU A 70 7.52 -9.72 1.96
N GLU A 71 6.22 -9.88 2.25
CA GLU A 71 5.19 -8.96 1.73
C GLU A 71 5.36 -7.55 2.28
N ILE A 72 5.70 -7.42 3.57
CA ILE A 72 5.97 -6.14 4.24
C ILE A 72 7.17 -5.45 3.59
N LYS A 73 8.27 -6.19 3.40
CA LYS A 73 9.48 -5.68 2.73
C LYS A 73 9.16 -5.20 1.31
N ASN A 74 8.42 -6.00 0.55
CA ASN A 74 8.02 -5.65 -0.82
C ASN A 74 7.14 -4.39 -0.84
N CYS A 75 6.25 -4.19 0.14
CA CYS A 75 5.45 -2.98 0.25
C CYS A 75 6.32 -1.73 0.50
N LEU A 76 7.31 -1.82 1.40
CA LEU A 76 8.25 -0.73 1.65
C LEU A 76 9.07 -0.39 0.40
N GLN A 77 9.60 -1.39 -0.29
CA GLN A 77 10.38 -1.20 -1.51
C GLN A 77 9.55 -0.54 -2.62
N MET A 78 8.28 -0.95 -2.80
CA MET A 78 7.38 -0.31 -3.75
C MET A 78 7.20 1.17 -3.42
N LEU A 79 6.94 1.53 -2.15
CA LEU A 79 6.74 2.93 -1.73
C LEU A 79 8.00 3.79 -1.92
N ILE A 80 9.18 3.23 -1.65
CA ILE A 80 10.47 3.90 -1.90
C ILE A 80 10.68 4.12 -3.40
N ASN A 81 10.33 3.15 -4.24
CA ASN A 81 10.56 3.25 -5.68
C ASN A 81 9.50 4.07 -6.42
N THR A 82 8.44 4.54 -5.73
CA THR A 82 7.31 5.21 -6.37
C THR A 82 6.97 6.61 -5.85
N HIS A 83 7.87 7.24 -5.08
CA HIS A 83 7.67 8.61 -4.56
C HIS A 83 7.99 9.73 -5.55
N GLY A 84 8.16 9.43 -6.85
CA GLY A 84 8.38 10.43 -7.91
C GLY A 84 9.57 11.38 -7.67
N ASP A 85 10.64 10.91 -7.03
CA ASP A 85 11.81 11.71 -6.60
C ASP A 85 11.50 12.84 -5.58
N THR A 86 10.32 12.83 -4.94
CA THR A 86 9.91 13.90 -4.01
C THR A 86 10.21 13.64 -2.53
N GLY A 87 10.40 12.38 -2.13
CA GLY A 87 10.50 11.98 -0.73
C GLY A 87 9.17 12.01 0.05
N PHE A 88 8.04 12.27 -0.62
CA PHE A 88 6.71 12.29 -0.02
C PHE A 88 5.78 11.22 -0.60
N MET A 89 4.75 10.85 0.16
CA MET A 89 3.66 10.03 -0.35
C MET A 89 2.64 10.90 -1.11
N HIS A 90 2.21 10.38 -2.25
CA HIS A 90 1.23 11.00 -3.13
C HIS A 90 -0.16 10.39 -2.93
N GLU A 91 -1.19 10.98 -3.53
CA GLU A 91 -2.51 10.35 -3.57
C GLU A 91 -2.52 9.13 -4.47
N SER A 92 -1.94 9.27 -5.66
CA SER A 92 -1.80 8.19 -6.62
C SER A 92 -0.57 8.38 -7.49
N PHE A 93 -0.08 7.30 -8.10
CA PHE A 93 0.97 7.31 -9.11
C PHE A 93 0.66 6.30 -10.21
N HIS A 94 1.08 6.57 -11.44
CA HIS A 94 0.84 5.66 -12.56
C HIS A 94 1.70 4.40 -12.43
N LYS A 95 1.10 3.21 -12.64
CA LYS A 95 1.75 1.89 -12.45
C LYS A 95 3.08 1.70 -13.20
N ASN A 96 3.26 2.40 -14.31
CA ASN A 96 4.44 2.34 -15.18
C ASN A 96 5.29 3.62 -15.17
N ASP A 97 4.88 4.68 -14.46
CA ASP A 97 5.63 5.94 -14.39
C ASP A 97 5.31 6.68 -13.08
N PRO A 98 6.13 6.50 -12.02
CA PRO A 98 5.86 7.12 -10.73
C PRO A 98 6.00 8.64 -10.70
N LYS A 99 6.60 9.26 -11.74
CA LYS A 99 6.64 10.73 -11.86
C LYS A 99 5.31 11.31 -12.30
N ASN A 100 4.44 10.49 -12.90
CA ASN A 100 3.05 10.82 -13.13
C ASN A 100 2.25 10.48 -11.86
N PHE A 101 2.20 11.43 -10.92
CA PHE A 101 1.49 11.30 -9.66
C PHE A 101 0.48 12.44 -9.44
N THR A 102 -0.47 12.23 -8.53
CA THR A 102 -1.41 13.25 -8.08
C THR A 102 -1.16 13.66 -6.63
N ARG A 103 -1.39 14.94 -6.33
CA ARG A 103 -1.20 15.57 -5.01
C ARG A 103 0.22 15.39 -4.45
N SER A 104 1.08 16.36 -4.77
CA SER A 104 2.44 16.45 -4.23
C SER A 104 2.48 16.59 -2.70
N TRP A 105 1.45 17.17 -2.09
CA TRP A 105 1.34 17.32 -0.65
C TRP A 105 0.08 16.64 -0.11
N PHE A 106 0.26 15.49 0.55
CA PHE A 106 -0.83 14.75 1.15
C PHE A 106 -0.45 14.26 2.56
N ALA A 107 -0.67 15.14 3.55
CA ALA A 107 -0.29 14.91 4.94
C ALA A 107 -0.82 13.60 5.53
N TRP A 108 -2.03 13.19 5.15
CA TRP A 108 -2.60 11.93 5.61
C TRP A 108 -1.84 10.70 5.10
N ALA A 109 -1.50 10.65 3.81
CA ALA A 109 -0.69 9.58 3.25
C ALA A 109 0.71 9.52 3.87
N ASN A 110 1.32 10.69 4.11
CA ASN A 110 2.60 10.80 4.81
C ASN A 110 2.52 10.25 6.25
N THR A 111 1.45 10.58 6.97
CA THR A 111 1.25 10.15 8.38
C THR A 111 1.15 8.63 8.48
N ILE A 112 0.31 8.00 7.66
CA ILE A 112 0.12 6.54 7.69
C ILE A 112 1.40 5.82 7.20
N PHE A 113 2.14 6.38 6.24
CA PHE A 113 3.45 5.83 5.87
C PHE A 113 4.44 5.86 7.03
N GLY A 114 4.51 6.98 7.76
CA GLY A 114 5.32 7.08 8.98
C GLY A 114 4.92 6.05 10.04
N GLU A 115 3.62 5.88 10.27
CA GLU A 115 3.09 4.83 11.16
C GLU A 115 3.54 3.42 10.73
N PHE A 116 3.48 3.12 9.43
CA PHE A 116 3.92 1.84 8.90
C PHE A 116 5.42 1.60 9.13
N VAL A 117 6.25 2.60 8.88
CA VAL A 117 7.71 2.50 9.15
C VAL A 117 7.96 2.31 10.64
N LEU A 118 7.28 3.03 11.53
CA LEU A 118 7.41 2.87 12.98
C LEU A 118 7.00 1.46 13.42
N GLN A 119 5.88 0.93 12.92
CA GLN A 119 5.47 -0.44 13.24
C GLN A 119 6.51 -1.48 12.79
N VAL A 120 7.14 -1.28 11.63
CA VAL A 120 8.20 -2.18 11.16
C VAL A 120 9.45 -2.02 12.03
N GLN A 121 9.83 -0.80 12.39
CA GLN A 121 10.95 -0.55 13.31
C GLN A 121 10.74 -1.22 14.67
N ASP A 122 9.52 -1.20 15.21
CA ASP A 122 9.22 -1.78 16.51
C ASP A 122 9.17 -3.31 16.49
N LYS A 123 8.59 -3.89 15.43
CA LYS A 123 8.32 -5.34 15.37
C LYS A 123 9.40 -6.13 14.62
N MET A 124 9.99 -5.55 13.58
CA MET A 124 10.87 -6.21 12.61
C MET A 124 12.00 -5.27 12.12
N PRO A 125 12.81 -4.67 13.01
CA PRO A 125 13.80 -3.65 12.63
C PRO A 125 14.88 -4.15 11.66
N HIS A 126 15.11 -5.46 11.58
CA HIS A 126 16.04 -6.06 10.61
C HIS A 126 15.59 -5.87 9.17
N LEU A 127 14.28 -5.74 8.91
CA LEU A 127 13.78 -5.51 7.55
C LEU A 127 14.24 -4.17 6.99
N LEU A 128 14.22 -3.11 7.79
CA LEU A 128 14.64 -1.76 7.37
C LEU A 128 16.13 -1.67 7.00
N LYS A 129 16.97 -2.53 7.58
CA LYS A 129 18.41 -2.60 7.25
C LYS A 129 18.68 -3.34 5.94
N SER A 130 17.68 -4.02 5.39
CA SER A 130 17.81 -4.92 4.24
C SER A 130 17.13 -4.40 2.97
N ILE A 131 16.54 -3.20 3.06
CA ILE A 131 15.86 -2.47 1.99
C ILE A 131 16.82 -1.42 1.43
#